data_AF-A0A1Z9RIE1-F1
#
_entry.id   AF-A0A1Z9RIE1-F1
#
_cell.length_a   1.000
_cell.length_b   1.000
_cell.length_c   1.000
_cell.angle_alpha   90.00
_cell.angle_beta   90.00
_cell.angle_gamma   90.00
#
_symmetry.space_group_name_H-M   'P 1'
#
loop_
_entity.id
_entity.type
_entity.pdbx_description
1 polymer ?
#
loop_
_entity_poly.entity_id
_entity_poly.type
_entity_poly.pdbx_seq_one_letter_code
_entity_poly.pdbx_strand_id
1 'polypeptide(L)'
;MKKLIILLSFLSLFLTAITFSNLRLDQLEEKLIAVKQENIKLKHQLNFFKSEWEYVSSPENIEQLSKIFLELETISLINKESFINLLNYNEEK
;
A
#
# COMPACT_ATOMS: atom_id res chain seq x y z
N MET A 1 29.13 10.68 -54.48
CA MET A 1 29.13 11.54 -53.28
C MET A 1 27.73 11.79 -52.71
N LYS A 2 26.75 12.29 -53.47
CA LYS A 2 25.38 12.57 -52.97
C LYS A 2 24.71 11.39 -52.23
N LYS A 3 24.81 10.17 -52.76
CA LYS A 3 24.26 8.95 -52.10
C LYS A 3 24.91 8.65 -50.74
N LEU A 4 26.22 8.89 -50.62
CA LEU A 4 26.97 8.69 -49.37
C LEU A 4 26.55 9.72 -48.31
N ILE A 5 26.36 10.97 -48.71
CA ILE A 5 25.88 12.05 -47.83
C ILE A 5 24.46 11.73 -47.33
N ILE A 6 23.58 11.25 -48.21
CA ILE A 6 22.22 10.84 -47.84
C ILE A 6 22.27 9.68 -46.84
N LEU A 7 23.09 8.66 -47.10
CA LEU A 7 23.25 7.51 -46.20
C LEU A 7 23.77 7.92 -44.82
N LEU A 8 24.79 8.78 -44.77
CA LEU A 8 25.35 9.32 -43.52
C LEU A 8 24.31 10.17 -42.76
N SER A 9 23.51 10.96 -43.47
CA SER A 9 22.43 11.75 -42.87
C SER A 9 21.36 10.84 -42.26
N PHE A 10 20.94 9.79 -42.96
CA PHE A 10 20.01 8.80 -42.41
C PHE A 10 20.60 8.08 -41.20
N LEU A 11 21.86 7.65 -41.29
CA LEU A 11 22.55 7.00 -40.18
C LEU A 11 22.60 7.89 -38.94
N SER A 12 22.91 9.18 -39.11
CA SER A 12 22.90 10.16 -38.01
C SER A 12 21.51 10.34 -37.41
N LEU A 13 20.46 10.36 -38.23
CA LEU A 13 19.09 10.49 -37.76
C LEU A 13 18.64 9.23 -37.00
N PHE A 14 18.99 8.05 -37.50
CA PHE A 14 18.74 6.78 -36.82
C PHE A 14 19.47 6.69 -35.47
N LEU A 15 20.76 7.05 -35.43
CA LEU A 15 21.50 7.08 -34.17
C LEU A 15 20.84 8.01 -33.17
N THR A 16 20.46 9.22 -33.60
CA THR A 16 19.78 10.19 -32.73
C THR A 16 18.46 9.65 -32.19
N ALA A 17 17.67 9.00 -33.03
CA ALA A 17 16.40 8.39 -32.62
C ALA A 17 16.60 7.23 -31.63
N ILE A 18 17.64 6.41 -31.82
CA ILE A 18 18.01 5.32 -30.90
C ILE A 18 18.45 5.90 -29.55
N THR A 19 19.35 6.87 -29.56
CA THR A 19 19.83 7.52 -28.33
C THR A 19 18.67 8.17 -27.56
N PHE A 20 17.78 8.88 -28.25
CA PHE A 20 16.61 9.48 -27.62
C PHE A 20 15.67 8.43 -27.04
N SER A 21 15.43 7.34 -27.76
CA SER A 21 14.60 6.23 -27.28
C SER A 21 15.17 5.58 -26.02
N ASN A 22 16.48 5.32 -26.00
CA ASN A 22 17.16 4.76 -24.83
C ASN A 22 17.06 5.69 -23.62
N LEU A 23 17.30 6.99 -23.80
CA LEU A 23 17.15 7.96 -22.72
C LEU A 23 15.73 7.97 -22.14
N ARG A 24 14.71 7.82 -23.00
CA ARG A 24 13.32 7.72 -22.55
C ARG A 24 13.03 6.41 -21.80
N LEU A 25 13.63 5.30 -22.21
CA LEU A 25 13.52 4.03 -21.51
C LEU A 25 14.14 4.11 -20.12
N ASP A 26 15.34 4.69 -19.99
CA ASP A 26 16.02 4.86 -18.71
C ASP A 26 15.16 5.71 -17.74
N GLN A 27 14.60 6.83 -18.23
CA GLN A 27 13.68 7.67 -17.45
C GLN A 27 12.42 6.92 -17.00
N LEU A 28 11.89 6.02 -17.82
CA LEU A 28 10.71 5.22 -17.48
C LEU A 28 11.06 4.14 -16.46
N GLU A 29 12.23 3.52 -16.58
CA GLU A 29 12.72 2.52 -15.64
C GLU A 29 12.94 3.13 -14.25
N GLU A 30 13.58 4.29 -14.16
CA GLU A 30 13.75 5.01 -12.89
C GLU A 30 12.41 5.33 -12.22
N LYS A 31 11.44 5.84 -13.00
CA LYS A 31 10.08 6.10 -12.48
C LYS A 31 9.39 4.83 -12.01
N LEU A 32 9.54 3.74 -12.76
CA LEU A 32 8.95 2.45 -12.40
C LEU A 32 9.56 1.88 -11.11
N ILE A 33 10.88 2.04 -10.92
CA ILE A 33 11.56 1.66 -9.68
C ILE A 33 11.04 2.50 -8.51
N ALA A 34 10.94 3.82 -8.68
CA ALA A 34 10.44 4.72 -7.64
C ALA A 34 9.01 4.36 -7.21
N VAL A 35 8.11 4.14 -8.18
CA VAL A 35 6.72 3.73 -7.91
C VAL A 35 6.66 2.37 -7.20
N LYS A 36 7.50 1.41 -7.60
CA LYS A 36 7.57 0.11 -6.90
C LYS A 36 8.02 0.25 -5.45
N GLN A 37 9.02 1.08 -5.18
CA GLN A 37 9.50 1.34 -3.82
C GLN A 37 8.44 2.02 -2.96
N GLU A 38 7.75 3.01 -3.51
CA GLU A 38 6.65 3.70 -2.82
C GLU A 38 5.48 2.73 -2.54
N ASN A 39 5.12 1.88 -3.49
CA ASN A 39 4.08 0.87 -3.30
C ASN A 39 4.42 -0.11 -2.17
N ILE A 40 5.67 -0.59 -2.11
CA ILE A 40 6.13 -1.46 -1.02
C ILE A 40 6.01 -0.75 0.32
N LYS A 41 6.44 0.52 0.40
CA LYS A 41 6.33 1.33 1.62
C LYS A 41 4.87 1.48 2.06
N LEU A 42 3.97 1.84 1.14
CA LEU A 42 2.54 1.98 1.41
C LEU A 42 1.92 0.66 1.85
N LYS A 43 2.30 -0.47 1.23
CA LYS A 43 1.84 -1.80 1.64
C LYS A 43 2.27 -2.13 3.08
N HIS A 44 3.50 -1.82 3.46
CA HIS A 44 3.95 -2.00 4.84
C HIS A 44 3.18 -1.12 5.82
N GLN A 45 2.96 0.16 5.49
CA GLN A 45 2.17 1.07 6.33
C GLN A 45 0.73 0.60 6.47
N LEU A 46 0.09 0.15 5.39
CA LEU A 46 -1.25 -0.40 5.42
C LEU A 46 -1.33 -1.62 6.33
N ASN A 47 -0.38 -2.55 6.21
CA ASN A 47 -0.33 -3.74 7.06
C ASN A 47 -0.15 -3.37 8.54
N PHE A 48 0.70 -2.38 8.83
CA PHE A 48 0.87 -1.86 10.19
C PHE A 48 -0.44 -1.26 10.72
N PHE A 49 -1.10 -0.38 9.97
CA PHE A 49 -2.39 0.17 10.41
C PHE A 49 -3.47 -0.90 10.58
N LYS A 50 -3.46 -1.92 9.73
CA LYS A 50 -4.35 -3.08 9.88
C LYS A 50 -4.08 -3.82 11.19
N SER A 51 -2.82 -4.10 11.53
CA SER A 51 -2.49 -4.79 12.79
C SER A 51 -2.83 -3.93 14.02
N GLU A 52 -2.55 -2.63 13.97
CA GLU A 52 -2.93 -1.71 15.05
C GLU A 52 -4.45 -1.63 15.21
N TRP A 53 -5.20 -1.59 14.10
CA TRP A 53 -6.66 -1.60 14.13
C TRP A 53 -7.19 -2.90 14.71
N GLU A 54 -6.68 -4.05 14.28
CA GLU A 54 -7.05 -5.36 14.84
C GLU A 54 -6.72 -5.44 16.34
N TYR A 55 -5.61 -4.85 16.77
CA TYR A 55 -5.25 -4.76 18.18
C TYR A 55 -6.26 -3.89 18.95
N VAL A 56 -6.49 -2.65 18.54
CA VAL A 56 -7.36 -1.70 19.25
C VAL A 56 -8.84 -2.10 19.17
N SER A 57 -9.27 -2.83 18.14
CA SER A 57 -10.67 -3.25 17.98
C SER A 57 -11.01 -4.56 18.68
N SER A 58 -10.04 -5.26 19.28
CA SER A 58 -10.32 -6.47 20.04
C SER A 58 -11.04 -6.11 21.35
N PRO A 59 -12.11 -6.83 21.74
CA PRO A 59 -12.84 -6.52 22.98
C PRO A 59 -11.96 -6.51 24.23
N GLU A 60 -10.99 -7.43 24.32
CA GLU A 60 -10.05 -7.52 25.43
C GLU A 60 -9.09 -6.31 25.49
N ASN A 61 -8.60 -5.83 24.35
CA ASN A 61 -7.73 -4.65 24.32
C ASN A 61 -8.52 -3.36 24.51
N ILE A 62 -9.77 -3.28 24.01
CA ILE A 62 -10.67 -2.15 24.31
C ILE A 62 -10.87 -2.02 25.81
N GLU A 63 -11.10 -3.14 26.51
CA GLU A 63 -11.25 -3.18 27.97
C GLU A 63 -9.97 -2.72 28.69
N GLN A 64 -8.79 -3.19 28.24
CA GLN A 64 -7.52 -2.77 28.82
C GLN A 64 -7.23 -1.28 28.58
N LEU A 65 -7.41 -0.80 27.35
CA LEU A 65 -7.12 0.59 26.97
C LEU A 65 -8.06 1.57 27.65
N SER A 66 -9.35 1.25 27.76
CA SER A 66 -10.33 2.10 28.47
C SER A 66 -10.04 2.21 29.97
N LYS A 67 -9.62 1.12 30.63
CA LYS A 67 -9.16 1.15 32.03
C LYS A 67 -7.92 2.04 32.20
N ILE A 68 -6.97 1.99 31.27
CA ILE A 68 -5.71 2.76 31.34
C ILE A 68 -5.95 4.26 31.08
N PHE A 69 -6.72 4.60 30.04
CA PHE A 69 -6.78 5.97 29.52
C PHE A 69 -8.00 6.77 29.96
N LEU A 70 -9.09 6.12 30.36
CA LEU A 70 -10.34 6.81 30.70
C LEU A 70 -10.71 6.68 32.18
N GLU A 71 -9.93 5.92 32.97
CA GLU A 71 -10.25 5.51 34.36
C GLU A 71 -11.67 4.94 34.49
N LEU A 72 -12.27 4.56 33.35
CA LEU A 72 -13.53 3.88 33.29
C LEU A 72 -13.19 2.44 33.64
N GLU A 73 -13.62 2.00 34.83
CA GLU A 73 -14.09 0.62 34.92
C GLU A 73 -15.11 0.52 33.80
N THR A 74 -14.72 -0.12 32.70
CA THR A 74 -15.66 -0.42 31.63
C THR A 74 -16.82 -1.11 32.30
N ILE A 75 -17.91 -0.37 32.44
CA ILE A 75 -19.24 -0.91 32.41
C ILE A 75 -19.19 -1.73 31.13
N SER A 76 -18.94 -3.03 31.27
CA SER A 76 -18.95 -3.94 30.14
C SER A 76 -20.37 -3.81 29.64
N LEU A 77 -20.58 -2.99 28.60
CA LEU A 77 -21.92 -2.82 28.05
C LEU A 77 -22.45 -4.21 27.72
N ILE A 78 -21.55 -5.14 27.35
CA ILE A 78 -21.81 -6.57 27.17
C ILE A 78 -20.52 -7.35 27.53
N ASN A 79 -20.61 -8.34 28.44
CA ASN A 79 -19.58 -9.34 28.75
C ASN A 79 -19.26 -10.17 27.48
N LYS A 80 -18.02 -10.64 27.26
CA LYS A 80 -17.64 -11.57 26.17
C LYS A 80 -18.64 -12.73 25.98
N GLU A 81 -19.08 -13.32 27.08
CA GLU A 81 -20.08 -14.39 27.14
C GLU A 81 -21.46 -13.90 26.67
N SER A 82 -21.85 -12.69 27.06
CA SER A 82 -23.06 -12.02 26.58
C SER A 82 -22.98 -11.60 25.10
N PHE A 83 -21.80 -11.28 24.58
CA PHE A 83 -21.56 -10.95 23.18
C PHE A 83 -21.68 -12.20 22.29
N ILE A 84 -21.10 -13.32 22.72
CA ILE A 84 -21.26 -14.62 22.04
C ILE A 84 -22.73 -15.05 22.02
N ASN A 85 -23.45 -14.89 23.14
CA ASN A 85 -24.88 -15.19 23.19
C ASN A 85 -25.70 -14.32 22.23
N LEU A 86 -25.35 -13.05 22.03
CA LEU A 86 -26.01 -12.17 21.07
C LEU A 86 -25.74 -12.55 19.60
N LEU A 87 -24.55 -13.03 19.30
CA LEU A 87 -24.22 -13.52 17.95
C LEU A 87 -24.97 -14.82 17.64
N ASN A 88 -25.01 -15.77 18.58
CA ASN A 88 -25.72 -17.04 18.40
C ASN A 88 -27.25 -16.85 18.32
N TYR A 89 -27.81 -15.88 19.03
CA TYR A 89 -29.25 -15.55 18.96
C TYR A 89 -29.68 -15.04 17.58
N ASN A 90 -28.76 -14.52 16.78
CA ASN A 90 -29.02 -14.03 15.43
C ASN A 90 -28.94 -15.11 14.34
N GLU A 91 -28.45 -16.32 14.66
CA GLU A 91 -28.38 -17.46 13.73
C GLU A 91 -29.60 -18.40 13.80
N GLU A 92 -30.46 -18.28 14.82
CA GLU A 92 -31.67 -19.11 15.00
C GLU A 92 -32.97 -18.44 14.47
N LYS A 93 -32.86 -17.34 13.72
CA LYS A 93 -34.00 -16.63 13.09
C LYS A 93 -33.92 -16.65 11.58
#